data_AF-A0A1Q9F1X8-F1
#
_entry.id   AF-A0A1Q9F1X8-F1
#
_cell.length_a   1.000
_cell.length_b   1.000
_cell.length_c   1.000
_cell.angle_alpha   90.00
_cell.angle_beta   90.00
_cell.angle_gamma   90.00
#
_symmetry.space_group_name_H-M   'P 1'
#
loop_
_entity.id
_entity.type
_entity.pdbx_description
1 polymer ?
#
loop_
_entity_poly.entity_id
_entity_poly.type
_entity_poly.pdbx_seq_one_letter_code
_entity_poly.pdbx_strand_id
1 'polypeptide(L)'
;MAAAETTNLTSDEVPGYNATASSRNDAASEAADASEPHSWPFPLEPFRFVGDLAPSKYKYVPTYVKVIHSVPHLVLLIGTGADVALLVRILMEYRNWYNVTHTNLEICVLILCFSYGLFCLQHFFKHLVEYSADLQTRSIRLQASRSQVSETFNDTVTEMDSMLNKSADTQASLAERGLDSHRRDFHTFLLKGMARRLTGSTIEISPESFISFIVQYLAIFEECAVDPIHEPYILATEEELRSKCASAAEIAELVGNRAKAKEVRFLGNHVEEAKKKASGLRQKWKKVTHVPRKVLRLTGLGRWVKRRKNPKTGDEEEGSFGTFSHGAVAEPRELKWFRIDIGCGIGIETAGDEDEGSFPVQIHGFLFSCTVLSPEHVQLLVSIVTGIPLLILSCVAVREYSRALTCSIAVALLCTSFVLYDFLEIDAVQRMEIQIQEMQAAVAMVQQRRERMLEFFGKLHQLADLWLYRTLPRLEFMKMLSESLQDAEDADMAKHLQEIVAKVGILEDSLMPLSAWESDQMSRETKKGLADSITRLTRSSADDALKQVPTVSKEMSEMKIRLLAAPPQGAEA
;
A
#
# COMPACT_ATOMS: atom_id res chain seq x y z
N MET A 1 -12.98 12.06 -20.25
CA MET A 1 -12.91 10.79 -21.00
C MET A 1 -11.55 10.75 -21.70
N ALA A 2 -10.54 10.22 -21.02
CA ALA A 2 -9.25 9.90 -21.61
C ALA A 2 -9.01 8.43 -21.26
N ALA A 3 -8.95 7.59 -22.28
CA ALA A 3 -8.65 6.18 -22.14
C ALA A 3 -7.16 6.04 -21.77
N ALA A 4 -6.89 5.41 -20.64
CA ALA A 4 -5.54 5.04 -20.24
C ALA A 4 -5.12 3.83 -21.08
N GLU A 5 -4.15 4.08 -21.96
CA GLU A 5 -3.49 3.08 -22.79
C GLU A 5 -2.49 2.34 -21.91
N THR A 6 -2.82 1.11 -21.51
CA THR A 6 -1.88 0.20 -20.82
C THR A 6 -0.86 -0.32 -21.83
N THR A 7 0.27 0.38 -21.94
CA THR A 7 1.47 -0.12 -22.63
C THR A 7 2.12 -1.21 -21.79
N ASN A 8 2.09 -2.44 -22.32
CA ASN A 8 2.93 -3.55 -21.85
C ASN A 8 4.40 -3.21 -22.13
N LEU A 9 5.12 -2.82 -21.09
CA LEU A 9 6.58 -2.77 -21.10
C LEU A 9 7.11 -4.20 -20.94
N THR A 10 7.66 -4.73 -22.01
CA THR A 10 8.54 -5.90 -21.99
C THR A 10 9.83 -5.50 -21.28
N SER A 11 10.05 -6.07 -20.10
CA SER A 11 11.29 -5.90 -19.33
C SER A 11 12.42 -6.69 -19.98
N ASP A 12 13.41 -5.98 -20.53
CA ASP A 12 14.70 -6.55 -20.89
C ASP A 12 15.48 -6.98 -19.64
N GLU A 13 16.29 -8.02 -19.83
CA GLU A 13 16.94 -8.86 -18.84
C GLU A 13 17.86 -8.10 -17.87
N VAL A 14 17.47 -8.07 -16.59
CA VAL A 14 18.41 -7.84 -15.48
C VAL A 14 19.11 -9.17 -15.16
N PRO A 15 20.45 -9.23 -15.06
CA PRO A 15 21.15 -10.49 -14.79
C PRO A 15 20.81 -11.05 -13.39
N GLY A 16 19.96 -12.08 -13.38
CA GLY A 16 20.03 -13.26 -12.53
C GLY A 16 20.33 -13.09 -11.04
N TYR A 17 19.38 -12.57 -10.26
CA TYR A 17 19.28 -12.94 -8.85
C TYR A 17 18.44 -14.21 -8.75
N ASN A 18 19.05 -15.31 -8.31
CA ASN A 18 18.42 -16.63 -8.13
C ASN A 18 17.24 -16.57 -7.13
N ALA A 19 16.07 -16.18 -7.63
CA ALA A 19 14.80 -16.42 -6.98
C ALA A 19 14.36 -17.84 -7.37
N THR A 20 14.32 -18.74 -6.38
CA THR A 20 13.67 -20.04 -6.52
C THR A 20 12.25 -19.84 -7.03
N ALA A 21 12.00 -20.19 -8.29
CA ALA A 21 10.67 -20.24 -8.87
C ALA A 21 9.83 -21.23 -8.05
N SER A 22 9.00 -20.70 -7.16
CA SER A 22 7.97 -21.47 -6.48
C SER A 22 6.92 -21.83 -7.51
N SER A 23 6.96 -23.07 -8.01
CA SER A 23 5.91 -23.69 -8.81
C SER A 23 4.62 -23.76 -7.96
N ARG A 24 3.80 -22.72 -7.98
CA ARG A 24 2.55 -22.69 -7.25
C ARG A 24 1.54 -21.84 -7.99
N ASN A 25 0.79 -22.44 -8.92
CA ASN A 25 -0.57 -21.99 -9.25
C ASN A 25 -1.47 -22.93 -10.06
N ASP A 26 -1.11 -24.20 -10.31
CA ASP A 26 -2.04 -25.12 -11.00
C ASP A 26 -3.13 -25.72 -10.09
N ALA A 27 -3.07 -25.51 -8.77
CA ALA A 27 -4.01 -26.12 -7.82
C ALA A 27 -5.33 -25.35 -7.63
N ALA A 28 -5.46 -24.13 -8.16
CA ALA A 28 -6.69 -23.33 -8.02
C ALA A 28 -7.76 -23.65 -9.10
N SER A 29 -7.38 -24.35 -10.17
CA SER A 29 -8.29 -24.70 -11.27
C SER A 29 -9.00 -26.05 -11.09
N GLU A 30 -8.57 -26.91 -10.17
CA GLU A 30 -9.11 -28.28 -10.00
C GLU A 30 -10.17 -28.42 -8.89
N ALA A 31 -10.45 -27.36 -8.12
CA ALA A 31 -11.42 -27.42 -7.01
C ALA A 31 -12.89 -27.16 -7.44
N ALA A 32 -13.17 -27.01 -8.74
CA ALA A 32 -14.49 -26.60 -9.25
C ALA A 32 -15.44 -27.76 -9.62
N ASP A 33 -14.99 -29.03 -9.58
CA ASP A 33 -15.77 -30.18 -10.11
C ASP A 33 -16.38 -31.09 -9.03
N ALA A 34 -16.52 -30.60 -7.80
CA ALA A 34 -17.30 -31.31 -6.78
C ALA A 34 -18.80 -31.08 -7.02
N SER A 35 -19.41 -31.94 -7.86
CA SER A 35 -20.85 -31.95 -8.14
C SER A 35 -21.67 -32.10 -6.86
N GLU A 36 -22.23 -30.99 -6.37
CA GLU A 36 -23.14 -30.99 -5.22
C GLU A 36 -24.51 -31.61 -5.59
N PRO A 37 -25.20 -32.28 -4.65
CA PRO A 37 -26.53 -32.84 -4.89
C PRO A 37 -27.58 -31.73 -5.02
N HIS A 38 -27.91 -31.36 -6.27
CA HIS A 38 -28.96 -30.41 -6.62
C HIS A 38 -30.36 -30.91 -6.18
N SER A 39 -30.84 -30.44 -5.04
CA SER A 39 -32.22 -30.69 -4.58
C SER A 39 -33.21 -29.57 -4.95
N TRP A 40 -32.75 -28.53 -5.65
CA TRP A 40 -33.59 -27.39 -6.05
C TRP A 40 -33.73 -27.31 -7.57
N PRO A 41 -34.92 -26.95 -8.09
CA PRO A 41 -35.23 -26.99 -9.52
C PRO A 41 -34.63 -25.82 -10.34
N PHE A 42 -33.65 -25.08 -9.79
CA PHE A 42 -33.00 -23.97 -10.50
C PHE A 42 -31.69 -24.44 -11.18
N PRO A 43 -31.33 -23.89 -12.34
CA PRO A 43 -32.00 -22.81 -13.09
C PRO A 43 -33.27 -23.26 -13.83
N LEU A 44 -34.28 -22.39 -13.89
CA LEU A 44 -35.51 -22.61 -14.67
C LEU A 44 -35.47 -21.77 -15.95
N GLU A 45 -35.85 -22.38 -17.08
CA GLU A 45 -35.96 -21.70 -18.38
C GLU A 45 -37.43 -21.64 -18.83
N PRO A 46 -38.26 -20.76 -18.22
CA PRO A 46 -39.70 -20.75 -18.45
C PRO A 46 -40.05 -20.48 -19.93
N PHE A 47 -39.16 -19.85 -20.69
CA PHE A 47 -39.37 -19.50 -22.09
C PHE A 47 -38.65 -20.44 -23.07
N ARG A 48 -38.15 -21.61 -22.63
CA ARG A 48 -37.48 -22.56 -23.53
C ARG A 48 -38.35 -22.96 -24.72
N PHE A 49 -39.65 -23.16 -24.48
CA PHE A 49 -40.62 -23.46 -25.54
C PHE A 49 -40.74 -22.35 -26.59
N VAL A 50 -40.52 -21.08 -26.23
CA VAL A 50 -40.51 -19.95 -27.17
C VAL A 50 -39.26 -20.00 -28.05
N GLY A 51 -38.14 -20.45 -27.48
CA GLY A 51 -36.92 -20.76 -28.24
C GLY A 51 -37.17 -21.83 -29.30
N ASP A 52 -37.89 -22.88 -28.93
CA ASP A 52 -38.21 -24.00 -29.83
C ASP A 52 -39.24 -23.62 -30.92
N LEU A 53 -40.25 -22.81 -30.58
CA LEU A 53 -41.30 -22.38 -31.52
C LEU A 53 -40.89 -21.22 -32.43
N ALA A 54 -40.07 -20.29 -31.94
CA ALA A 54 -39.73 -19.05 -32.65
C ALA A 54 -38.30 -18.56 -32.30
N PRO A 55 -37.26 -19.25 -32.79
CA PRO A 55 -35.86 -18.95 -32.44
C PRO A 55 -35.45 -17.52 -32.81
N SER A 56 -36.00 -16.96 -33.90
CA SER A 56 -35.74 -15.57 -34.31
C SER A 56 -36.28 -14.53 -33.31
N LYS A 57 -37.37 -14.84 -32.61
CA LYS A 57 -37.97 -13.97 -31.59
C LYS A 57 -37.32 -14.13 -30.22
N TYR A 58 -36.85 -15.34 -29.90
CA TYR A 58 -36.16 -15.64 -28.64
C TYR A 58 -34.88 -14.79 -28.43
N LYS A 59 -34.24 -14.34 -29.51
CA LYS A 59 -33.08 -13.42 -29.45
C LYS A 59 -33.41 -12.09 -28.76
N TYR A 60 -34.65 -11.61 -28.86
CA TYR A 60 -35.07 -10.32 -28.29
C TYR A 60 -35.51 -10.39 -26.83
N VAL A 61 -35.70 -11.60 -26.28
CA VAL A 61 -36.01 -11.74 -24.84
C VAL A 61 -34.75 -11.33 -24.05
N PRO A 62 -34.85 -10.39 -23.08
CA PRO A 62 -33.72 -10.04 -22.24
C PRO A 62 -33.19 -11.25 -21.48
N THR A 63 -31.87 -11.34 -21.31
CA THR A 63 -31.22 -12.51 -20.68
C THR A 63 -31.74 -12.78 -19.27
N TYR A 64 -32.02 -11.72 -18.48
CA TYR A 64 -32.59 -11.86 -17.14
C TYR A 64 -34.00 -12.47 -17.13
N VAL A 65 -34.77 -12.39 -18.22
CA VAL A 65 -36.09 -13.05 -18.31
C VAL A 65 -35.97 -14.51 -18.75
N LYS A 66 -34.88 -14.87 -19.47
CA LYS A 66 -34.70 -16.21 -20.05
C LYS A 66 -34.46 -17.29 -19.02
N VAL A 67 -33.63 -16.98 -18.02
CA VAL A 67 -33.14 -17.95 -17.03
C VAL A 67 -33.40 -17.43 -15.63
N ILE A 68 -34.22 -18.16 -14.88
CA ILE A 68 -34.49 -17.88 -13.48
C ILE A 68 -33.50 -18.68 -12.65
N HIS A 69 -32.61 -17.98 -11.94
CA HIS A 69 -31.50 -18.59 -11.20
C HIS A 69 -31.86 -18.92 -9.76
N SER A 70 -32.84 -18.23 -9.17
CA SER A 70 -33.18 -18.37 -7.76
C SER A 70 -34.62 -17.92 -7.48
N VAL A 71 -35.10 -18.19 -6.26
CA VAL A 71 -36.42 -17.76 -5.78
C VAL A 71 -36.55 -16.23 -5.77
N PRO A 72 -35.59 -15.42 -5.28
CA PRO A 72 -35.69 -13.97 -5.36
C PRO A 72 -35.82 -13.41 -6.78
N HIS A 73 -35.12 -14.02 -7.75
CA HIS A 73 -35.28 -13.64 -9.15
C HIS A 73 -36.71 -13.89 -9.65
N LEU A 74 -37.28 -15.04 -9.31
CA LEU A 74 -38.67 -15.36 -9.62
C LEU A 74 -39.63 -14.34 -8.98
N VAL A 75 -39.39 -13.96 -7.72
CA VAL A 75 -40.22 -12.97 -7.01
C VAL A 75 -40.12 -11.59 -7.67
N LEU A 76 -38.94 -11.17 -8.12
CA LEU A 76 -38.75 -9.93 -8.87
C LEU A 76 -39.51 -9.94 -10.21
N LEU A 77 -39.48 -11.06 -10.93
CA LEU A 77 -40.24 -11.22 -12.18
C LEU A 77 -41.75 -11.18 -11.93
N ILE A 78 -42.25 -11.85 -10.89
CA ILE A 78 -43.66 -11.83 -10.50
C ILE A 78 -44.08 -10.41 -10.08
N GLY A 79 -43.28 -9.74 -9.25
CA GLY A 79 -43.53 -8.36 -8.82
C GLY A 79 -43.59 -7.39 -10.00
N THR A 80 -42.60 -7.47 -10.90
CA THR A 80 -42.57 -6.67 -12.16
C THR A 80 -43.83 -6.92 -13.00
N GLY A 81 -44.23 -8.19 -13.17
CA GLY A 81 -45.44 -8.55 -13.91
C GLY A 81 -46.72 -8.03 -13.24
N ALA A 82 -46.80 -8.13 -11.91
CA ALA A 82 -47.93 -7.63 -11.12
C ALA A 82 -48.07 -6.11 -11.22
N ASP A 83 -46.97 -5.37 -11.20
CA ASP A 83 -46.96 -3.90 -11.34
C ASP A 83 -47.31 -3.46 -12.76
N VAL A 84 -46.82 -4.16 -13.79
CA VAL A 84 -47.26 -3.88 -15.18
C VAL A 84 -48.77 -4.13 -15.31
N ALA A 85 -49.28 -5.25 -14.77
CA ALA A 85 -50.71 -5.54 -14.78
C ALA A 85 -51.52 -4.49 -14.01
N LEU A 86 -51.00 -4.00 -12.87
CA LEU A 86 -51.58 -2.92 -12.08
C LEU A 86 -51.69 -1.63 -12.92
N LEU A 87 -50.60 -1.20 -13.55
CA LEU A 87 -50.57 0.02 -14.36
C LEU A 87 -51.49 -0.07 -15.58
N VAL A 88 -51.46 -1.19 -16.31
CA VAL A 88 -52.37 -1.42 -17.46
C VAL A 88 -53.82 -1.36 -17.01
N ARG A 89 -54.14 -1.99 -15.88
CA ARG A 89 -55.50 -1.96 -15.33
C ARG A 89 -55.93 -0.55 -14.95
N ILE A 90 -55.08 0.20 -14.25
CA ILE A 90 -55.34 1.60 -13.91
C ILE A 90 -55.61 2.43 -15.17
N LEU A 91 -54.84 2.23 -16.25
CA LEU A 91 -55.05 2.93 -17.52
C LEU A 91 -56.37 2.54 -18.20
N MET A 92 -56.75 1.26 -18.17
CA MET A 92 -58.03 0.79 -18.70
C MET A 92 -59.21 1.35 -17.89
N GLU A 93 -59.10 1.36 -16.56
CA GLU A 93 -60.10 1.93 -15.66
C GLU A 93 -60.20 3.44 -15.85
N TYR A 94 -59.08 4.15 -15.94
CA TYR A 94 -59.02 5.59 -16.25
C TYR A 94 -59.76 5.94 -17.55
N ARG A 95 -59.63 5.10 -18.58
CA ARG A 95 -60.35 5.28 -19.85
C ARG A 95 -61.86 5.12 -19.68
N ASN A 96 -62.31 4.12 -18.91
CA ASN A 96 -63.73 3.91 -18.62
C ASN A 96 -64.28 5.00 -17.68
N TRP A 97 -63.41 5.61 -16.88
CA TRP A 97 -63.71 6.62 -15.88
C TRP A 97 -64.30 7.91 -16.43
N TYR A 98 -63.95 8.25 -17.67
CA TYR A 98 -64.43 9.46 -18.33
C TYR A 98 -65.97 9.52 -18.44
N ASN A 99 -66.67 8.40 -18.30
CA ASN A 99 -68.12 8.31 -18.49
C ASN A 99 -68.94 8.29 -17.18
N VAL A 100 -68.32 8.28 -15.99
CA VAL A 100 -69.03 8.11 -14.71
C VAL A 100 -68.61 9.21 -13.72
N THR A 101 -69.55 9.72 -12.90
CA THR A 101 -69.26 10.69 -11.84
C THR A 101 -68.64 10.01 -10.63
N HIS A 102 -67.37 10.31 -10.35
CA HIS A 102 -66.61 9.73 -9.23
C HIS A 102 -66.34 10.73 -8.11
N THR A 103 -66.08 10.21 -6.92
CA THR A 103 -65.72 11.06 -5.78
C THR A 103 -64.26 11.47 -5.87
N ASN A 104 -63.91 12.66 -5.38
CA ASN A 104 -62.51 13.13 -5.35
C ASN A 104 -61.57 12.16 -4.63
N LEU A 105 -62.07 11.42 -3.63
CA LEU A 105 -61.30 10.42 -2.91
C LEU A 105 -60.87 9.25 -3.82
N GLU A 106 -61.77 8.74 -4.66
CA GLU A 106 -61.45 7.69 -5.64
C GLU A 106 -60.39 8.18 -6.64
N ILE A 107 -60.45 9.47 -7.01
CA ILE A 107 -59.45 10.12 -7.85
C ILE A 107 -58.07 10.12 -7.21
N CYS A 108 -58.00 10.57 -5.95
CA CYS A 108 -56.76 10.55 -5.20
C CYS A 108 -56.19 9.13 -5.03
N VAL A 109 -57.03 8.13 -4.73
CA VAL A 109 -56.60 6.73 -4.57
C VAL A 109 -55.97 6.20 -5.86
N LEU A 110 -56.61 6.42 -7.02
CA LEU A 110 -56.08 5.92 -8.29
C LEU A 110 -54.73 6.57 -8.65
N ILE A 111 -54.59 7.87 -8.43
CA ILE A 111 -53.33 8.60 -8.67
C ILE A 111 -52.23 8.05 -7.75
N LEU A 112 -52.53 7.83 -6.46
CA LEU A 112 -51.59 7.24 -5.52
C LEU A 112 -51.19 5.82 -5.93
N CYS A 113 -52.16 4.98 -6.33
CA CYS A 113 -51.89 3.63 -6.85
C CYS A 113 -51.02 3.63 -8.11
N PHE A 114 -51.25 4.57 -9.03
CA PHE A 114 -50.45 4.72 -10.23
C PHE A 114 -49.01 5.11 -9.89
N SER A 115 -48.85 6.12 -9.02
CA SER A 115 -47.52 6.59 -8.61
C SER A 115 -46.73 5.50 -7.85
N TYR A 116 -47.40 4.75 -6.98
CA TYR A 116 -46.82 3.61 -6.28
C TYR A 116 -46.42 2.50 -7.25
N GLY A 117 -47.31 2.08 -8.16
CA GLY A 117 -47.01 1.04 -9.15
C GLY A 117 -45.85 1.41 -10.06
N LEU A 118 -45.73 2.68 -10.46
CA LEU A 118 -44.61 3.16 -11.26
C LEU A 118 -43.29 3.14 -10.47
N PHE A 119 -43.32 3.55 -9.20
CA PHE A 119 -42.16 3.52 -8.31
C PHE A 119 -41.68 2.09 -8.07
N CYS A 120 -42.58 1.16 -7.74
CA CYS A 120 -42.26 -0.26 -7.56
C CYS A 120 -41.75 -0.90 -8.85
N LEU A 121 -42.36 -0.59 -10.00
CA LEU A 121 -41.92 -1.11 -11.29
C LEU A 121 -40.49 -0.66 -11.63
N GLN A 122 -40.19 0.63 -11.46
CA GLN A 122 -38.83 1.15 -11.69
C GLN A 122 -37.82 0.44 -10.79
N HIS A 123 -38.18 0.23 -9.52
CA HIS A 123 -37.33 -0.42 -8.54
C HIS A 123 -37.10 -1.91 -8.84
N PHE A 124 -38.17 -2.67 -9.09
CA PHE A 124 -38.05 -4.07 -9.47
C PHE A 124 -37.31 -4.25 -10.77
N PHE A 125 -37.51 -3.38 -11.76
CA PHE A 125 -36.76 -3.45 -13.01
C PHE A 125 -35.26 -3.21 -12.79
N LYS A 126 -34.88 -2.21 -11.99
CA LYS A 126 -33.48 -1.96 -11.62
C LYS A 126 -32.88 -3.21 -10.95
N HIS A 127 -33.55 -3.76 -9.94
CA HIS A 127 -33.06 -4.96 -9.26
C HIS A 127 -33.08 -6.20 -10.15
N LEU A 128 -34.05 -6.36 -11.04
CA LEU A 128 -34.13 -7.48 -11.97
C LEU A 128 -32.92 -7.49 -12.93
N VAL A 129 -32.50 -6.31 -13.39
CA VAL A 129 -31.30 -6.15 -14.20
C VAL A 129 -30.02 -6.42 -13.38
N GLU A 130 -29.97 -5.99 -12.11
CA GLU A 130 -28.81 -6.19 -11.23
C GLU A 130 -28.68 -7.63 -10.69
N TYR A 131 -29.80 -8.33 -10.48
CA TYR A 131 -29.87 -9.63 -9.83
C TYR A 131 -29.49 -10.81 -10.75
N SER A 132 -29.35 -10.58 -12.06
CA SER A 132 -29.13 -11.64 -13.05
C SER A 132 -27.89 -12.49 -12.72
N ALA A 133 -28.04 -13.80 -12.42
CA ALA A 133 -27.05 -14.92 -12.35
C ALA A 133 -25.69 -14.71 -11.64
N ASP A 134 -25.32 -13.48 -11.39
CA ASP A 134 -23.96 -13.01 -11.23
C ASP A 134 -23.70 -12.80 -9.76
N LEU A 135 -24.70 -12.55 -8.90
CA LEU A 135 -24.43 -12.27 -7.48
C LEU A 135 -23.66 -13.38 -6.74
N GLN A 136 -24.04 -14.65 -6.89
CA GLN A 136 -23.29 -15.76 -6.29
C GLN A 136 -21.93 -15.96 -6.95
N THR A 137 -21.88 -15.91 -8.28
CA THR A 137 -20.62 -16.03 -9.03
C THR A 137 -19.66 -14.89 -8.67
N ARG A 138 -20.19 -13.68 -8.50
CA ARG A 138 -19.52 -12.44 -8.15
C ARG A 138 -19.07 -12.48 -6.70
N SER A 139 -19.88 -12.97 -5.75
CA SER A 139 -19.43 -13.14 -4.37
C SER A 139 -18.26 -14.11 -4.26
N ILE A 140 -18.29 -15.23 -4.99
CA ILE A 140 -17.18 -16.19 -5.07
C ILE A 140 -15.94 -15.54 -5.72
N ARG A 141 -16.11 -14.84 -6.85
CA ARG A 141 -15.00 -14.13 -7.54
C ARG A 141 -14.39 -13.05 -6.65
N LEU A 142 -15.21 -12.26 -5.96
CA LEU A 142 -14.76 -11.22 -5.04
C LEU A 142 -14.02 -11.83 -3.86
N GLN A 143 -14.49 -12.95 -3.32
CA GLN A 143 -13.79 -13.65 -2.26
C GLN A 143 -12.41 -14.17 -2.72
N ALA A 144 -12.34 -14.77 -3.92
CA ALA A 144 -11.07 -15.18 -4.51
C ALA A 144 -10.13 -13.97 -4.72
N SER A 145 -10.66 -12.86 -5.24
CA SER A 145 -9.92 -11.60 -5.42
C SER A 145 -9.42 -11.04 -4.08
N ARG A 146 -10.24 -11.05 -3.04
CA ARG A 146 -9.84 -10.61 -1.70
C ARG A 146 -8.67 -11.43 -1.15
N SER A 147 -8.73 -12.75 -1.28
CA SER A 147 -7.64 -13.63 -0.87
C SER A 147 -6.36 -13.35 -1.65
N GLN A 148 -6.46 -13.23 -2.97
CA GLN A 148 -5.34 -12.90 -3.85
C GLN A 148 -4.69 -11.55 -3.49
N VAL A 149 -5.50 -10.51 -3.25
CA VAL A 149 -5.02 -9.18 -2.87
C VAL A 149 -4.33 -9.21 -1.50
N SER A 150 -4.84 -10.01 -0.56
CA SER A 150 -4.22 -10.21 0.75
C SER A 150 -2.90 -10.97 0.68
N GLU A 151 -2.83 -12.01 -0.14
CA GLU A 151 -1.58 -12.74 -0.41
C GLU A 151 -0.54 -11.81 -1.04
N THR A 152 -0.90 -11.09 -2.10
CA THR A 152 -0.03 -10.11 -2.78
C THR A 152 0.49 -9.05 -1.81
N PHE A 153 -0.36 -8.53 -0.92
CA PHE A 153 0.06 -7.58 0.12
C PHE A 153 1.10 -8.20 1.05
N ASN A 154 0.81 -9.38 1.60
CA ASN A 154 1.68 -10.03 2.57
C ASN A 154 3.03 -10.41 1.95
N ASP A 155 3.04 -10.88 0.71
CA ASP A 155 4.25 -11.19 -0.04
C ASP A 155 5.09 -9.93 -0.26
N THR A 156 4.48 -8.85 -0.73
CA THR A 156 5.18 -7.58 -0.97
C THR A 156 5.80 -7.01 0.31
N VAL A 157 5.06 -7.03 1.43
CA VAL A 157 5.60 -6.54 2.71
C VAL A 157 6.69 -7.48 3.24
N THR A 158 6.54 -8.79 3.09
CA THR A 158 7.56 -9.76 3.51
C THR A 158 8.84 -9.60 2.70
N GLU A 159 8.73 -9.33 1.40
CA GLU A 159 9.86 -9.01 0.55
C GLU A 159 10.54 -7.70 1.01
N MET A 160 9.77 -6.64 1.29
CA MET A 160 10.32 -5.40 1.85
C MET A 160 11.06 -5.62 3.17
N ASP A 161 10.49 -6.42 4.08
CA ASP A 161 11.15 -6.76 5.35
C ASP A 161 12.44 -7.57 5.10
N SER A 162 12.43 -8.49 4.12
CA SER A 162 13.61 -9.23 3.69
C SER A 162 14.70 -8.31 3.15
N MET A 163 14.34 -7.34 2.30
CA MET A 163 15.27 -6.34 1.78
C MET A 163 15.85 -5.48 2.89
N LEU A 164 15.03 -4.99 3.83
CA LEU A 164 15.49 -4.18 4.96
C LEU A 164 16.40 -4.94 5.92
N ASN A 165 16.18 -6.23 6.10
CA ASN A 165 17.06 -7.06 6.92
C ASN A 165 18.37 -7.38 6.21
N LYS A 166 18.31 -7.74 4.91
CA LYS A 166 19.52 -7.93 4.10
C LYS A 166 20.34 -6.65 4.02
N SER A 167 19.71 -5.49 3.88
CA SER A 167 20.39 -4.21 3.80
C SER A 167 21.14 -3.85 5.08
N ALA A 168 20.60 -4.20 6.24
CA ALA A 168 21.25 -3.97 7.53
C ALA A 168 22.61 -4.71 7.64
N ASP A 169 22.75 -5.81 6.90
CA ASP A 169 23.96 -6.64 6.85
C ASP A 169 24.83 -6.39 5.60
N THR A 170 24.51 -5.37 4.80
CA THR A 170 25.28 -5.06 3.57
C THR A 170 26.64 -4.42 3.87
N GLN A 171 27.50 -4.44 2.84
CA GLN A 171 28.76 -3.69 2.80
C GLN A 171 28.59 -2.21 3.16
N ALA A 172 27.44 -1.61 2.85
CA ALA A 172 27.13 -0.22 3.19
C ALA A 172 27.09 0.01 4.72
N SER A 173 26.44 -0.89 5.46
CA SER A 173 26.36 -0.85 6.93
C SER A 173 27.72 -1.08 7.58
N LEU A 174 28.53 -1.99 7.01
CA LEU A 174 29.91 -2.19 7.47
C LEU A 174 30.79 -0.97 7.19
N ALA A 175 30.66 -0.37 6.00
CA ALA A 175 31.37 0.84 5.64
C ALA A 175 31.00 2.00 6.55
N GLU A 176 29.70 2.23 6.79
CA GLU A 176 29.21 3.25 7.73
C GLU A 176 29.81 3.10 9.13
N ARG A 177 29.84 1.86 9.67
CA ARG A 177 30.49 1.59 10.96
C ARG A 177 31.99 1.91 10.95
N GLY A 178 32.66 1.62 9.83
CA GLY A 178 34.05 1.99 9.61
C GLY A 178 34.24 3.51 9.63
N LEU A 179 33.41 4.25 8.88
CA LEU A 179 33.43 5.71 8.83
C LEU A 179 33.20 6.33 10.22
N ASP A 180 32.22 5.82 10.98
CA ASP A 180 31.98 6.29 12.35
C ASP A 180 33.14 5.94 13.29
N SER A 181 33.83 4.81 13.07
CA SER A 181 35.05 4.48 13.80
C SER A 181 36.18 5.48 13.52
N HIS A 182 36.43 5.79 12.25
CA HIS A 182 37.42 6.81 11.88
C HIS A 182 37.07 8.20 12.41
N ARG A 183 35.78 8.56 12.44
CA ARG A 183 35.33 9.80 13.11
C ARG A 183 35.69 9.80 14.59
N ARG A 184 35.45 8.71 15.32
CA ARG A 184 35.82 8.61 16.76
C ARG A 184 37.33 8.71 16.97
N ASP A 185 38.11 8.09 16.08
CA ASP A 185 39.57 8.17 16.11
C ASP A 185 40.04 9.59 15.82
N PHE A 186 39.46 10.27 14.83
CA PHE A 186 39.74 11.68 14.51
C PHE A 186 39.40 12.62 15.68
N HIS A 187 38.22 12.46 16.29
CA HIS A 187 37.87 13.19 17.52
C HIS A 187 38.88 12.94 18.65
N THR A 188 39.32 11.70 18.82
CA THR A 188 40.29 11.32 19.85
C THR A 188 41.65 11.96 19.56
N PHE A 189 42.07 11.94 18.29
CA PHE A 189 43.28 12.58 17.82
C PHE A 189 43.28 14.08 18.14
N LEU A 190 42.18 14.78 17.84
CA LEU A 190 42.06 16.21 18.06
C LEU A 190 42.00 16.57 19.55
N LEU A 191 41.06 16.00 20.30
CA LEU A 191 40.81 16.45 21.69
C LEU A 191 41.77 15.85 22.70
N LYS A 192 42.17 14.58 22.54
CA LYS A 192 43.06 13.91 23.50
C LYS A 192 44.52 14.01 23.11
N GLY A 193 44.83 14.05 21.81
CA GLY A 193 46.19 14.22 21.31
C GLY A 193 46.57 15.69 21.17
N MET A 194 46.11 16.31 20.08
CA MET A 194 46.61 17.60 19.63
C MET A 194 46.26 18.76 20.56
N ALA A 195 44.99 18.93 20.94
CA ALA A 195 44.56 20.07 21.77
C ALA A 195 45.33 20.14 23.10
N ARG A 196 45.54 18.98 23.76
CA ARG A 196 46.30 18.91 25.01
C ARG A 196 47.77 19.24 24.82
N ARG A 197 48.38 18.69 23.77
CA ARG A 197 49.80 18.90 23.47
C ARG A 197 50.06 20.37 23.09
N LEU A 198 49.20 20.97 22.28
CA LEU A 198 49.30 22.35 21.82
C LEU A 198 49.11 23.39 22.93
N THR A 199 48.25 23.13 23.92
CA THR A 199 48.02 24.08 25.03
C THR A 199 49.16 24.08 26.06
N GLY A 200 49.89 22.96 26.21
CA GLY A 200 50.88 22.77 27.26
C GLY A 200 52.34 22.87 26.83
N SER A 201 52.62 22.88 25.52
CA SER A 201 53.99 22.81 24.99
C SER A 201 54.43 24.13 24.34
N THR A 202 55.75 24.33 24.20
CA THR A 202 56.33 25.44 23.44
C THR A 202 56.41 25.15 21.94
N ILE A 203 55.62 24.21 21.43
CA ILE A 203 55.64 23.83 20.01
C ILE A 203 54.99 24.93 19.19
N GLU A 204 55.78 25.59 18.36
CA GLU A 204 55.29 26.58 17.40
C GLU A 204 54.82 25.88 16.12
N ILE A 205 53.58 25.36 16.13
CA ILE A 205 52.91 24.97 14.88
C ILE A 205 52.21 26.18 14.30
N SER A 206 52.52 26.50 13.04
CA SER A 206 51.76 27.50 12.29
C SER A 206 50.29 27.07 12.17
N PRO A 207 49.33 27.91 12.63
CA PRO A 207 47.90 27.62 12.48
C PRO A 207 47.53 27.29 11.03
N GLU A 208 48.18 27.93 10.06
CA GLU A 208 47.94 27.73 8.62
C GLU A 208 48.25 26.30 8.15
N SER A 209 49.38 25.75 8.60
CA SER A 209 49.76 24.37 8.28
C SER A 209 48.79 23.37 8.93
N PHE A 210 48.34 23.66 10.15
CA PHE A 210 47.36 22.82 10.83
C PHE A 210 45.97 22.92 10.19
N ILE A 211 45.51 24.11 9.81
CA ILE A 211 44.26 24.30 9.04
C ILE A 211 44.33 23.49 7.75
N SER A 212 45.43 23.56 7.00
CA SER A 212 45.58 22.83 5.74
C SER A 212 45.45 21.31 5.93
N PHE A 213 46.08 20.77 6.98
CA PHE A 213 45.94 19.35 7.34
C PHE A 213 44.51 18.98 7.73
N ILE A 214 43.86 19.80 8.54
CA ILE A 214 42.49 19.55 8.98
C ILE A 214 41.50 19.66 7.81
N VAL A 215 41.65 20.64 6.92
CA VAL A 215 40.81 20.81 5.74
C VAL A 215 40.91 19.58 4.82
N GLN A 216 42.10 19.02 4.62
CA GLN A 216 42.27 17.76 3.87
C GLN A 216 41.50 16.60 4.53
N TYR A 217 41.56 16.47 5.86
CA TYR A 217 40.81 15.46 6.59
C TYR A 217 39.29 15.69 6.47
N LEU A 218 38.83 16.94 6.61
CA LEU A 218 37.43 17.31 6.52
C LEU A 218 36.86 17.08 5.12
N ALA A 219 37.63 17.34 4.07
CA ALA A 219 37.23 17.04 2.68
C ALA A 219 36.98 15.54 2.45
N ILE A 220 37.69 14.65 3.14
CA ILE A 220 37.39 13.21 3.09
C ILE A 220 36.09 12.91 3.84
N PHE A 221 35.87 13.56 5.00
CA PHE A 221 34.63 13.39 5.75
C PHE A 221 33.40 13.90 5.00
N GLU A 222 33.52 14.91 4.15
CA GLU A 222 32.42 15.38 3.30
C GLU A 222 31.84 14.26 2.42
N GLU A 223 32.67 13.29 2.03
CA GLU A 223 32.27 12.12 1.25
C GLU A 223 31.44 11.09 2.05
N CYS A 224 31.42 11.18 3.38
CA CYS A 224 30.69 10.26 4.24
C CYS A 224 29.16 10.47 4.20
N ALA A 225 28.65 11.44 3.45
CA ALA A 225 27.21 11.70 3.29
C ALA A 225 26.52 10.69 2.37
N VAL A 226 25.19 10.63 2.44
CA VAL A 226 24.37 9.87 1.49
C VAL A 226 24.50 10.42 0.08
N ASP A 227 24.59 11.74 -0.03
CA ASP A 227 24.82 12.46 -1.28
C ASP A 227 26.04 13.38 -1.10
N PRO A 228 27.25 12.89 -1.38
CA PRO A 228 28.48 13.64 -1.12
C PRO A 228 28.67 14.84 -2.06
N ILE A 229 27.89 14.97 -3.13
CA ILE A 229 28.02 16.07 -4.09
C ILE A 229 27.07 17.21 -3.72
N HIS A 230 25.80 16.90 -3.44
CA HIS A 230 24.79 17.92 -3.19
C HIS A 230 24.58 18.21 -1.70
N GLU A 231 24.79 17.22 -0.83
CA GLU A 231 24.59 17.33 0.63
C GLU A 231 25.80 16.77 1.42
N PRO A 232 27.01 17.34 1.24
CA PRO A 232 28.22 16.81 1.85
C PRO A 232 28.17 16.81 3.38
N TYR A 233 28.91 15.89 4.00
CA TYR A 233 28.98 15.80 5.45
C TYR A 233 29.97 16.82 6.04
N ILE A 234 29.50 18.05 6.18
CA ILE A 234 30.32 19.16 6.68
C ILE A 234 30.42 19.11 8.21
N LEU A 235 31.64 19.03 8.74
CA LEU A 235 31.93 19.22 10.17
C LEU A 235 32.31 20.68 10.48
N ALA A 236 33.15 21.29 9.65
CA ALA A 236 33.53 22.71 9.70
C ALA A 236 34.01 23.13 8.31
N THR A 237 33.84 24.41 7.96
CA THR A 237 34.35 24.96 6.70
C THR A 237 35.71 25.61 6.90
N GLU A 238 36.54 25.69 5.85
CA GLU A 238 37.85 26.35 5.92
C GLU A 238 37.73 27.81 6.38
N GLU A 239 36.76 28.55 5.83
CA GLU A 239 36.48 29.93 6.21
C GLU A 239 36.14 30.07 7.70
N GLU A 240 35.40 29.11 8.24
CA GLU A 240 35.07 29.08 9.65
C GLU A 240 36.29 28.84 10.53
N LEU A 241 37.18 27.90 10.15
CA LEU A 241 38.41 27.63 10.89
C LEU A 241 39.32 28.86 10.91
N ARG A 242 39.47 29.55 9.77
CA ARG A 242 40.30 30.76 9.65
C ARG A 242 39.73 31.95 10.41
N SER A 243 38.41 32.09 10.45
CA SER A 243 37.75 33.26 11.06
C SER A 243 37.52 33.14 12.57
N LYS A 244 37.27 31.91 13.07
CA LYS A 244 36.88 31.69 14.48
C LYS A 244 38.00 31.20 15.38
N CYS A 245 39.10 30.69 14.82
CA CYS A 245 40.18 30.13 15.60
C CYS A 245 41.46 30.94 15.42
N ALA A 246 42.05 31.39 16.53
CA ALA A 246 43.32 32.11 16.55
C ALA A 246 44.53 31.18 16.67
N SER A 247 44.32 29.93 17.09
CA SER A 247 45.40 28.97 17.34
C SER A 247 45.06 27.55 16.88
N ALA A 248 46.10 26.71 16.69
CA ALA A 248 45.95 25.29 16.36
C ALA A 248 45.18 24.51 17.45
N ALA A 249 45.32 24.90 18.72
CA ALA A 249 44.59 24.29 19.83
C ALA A 249 43.07 24.55 19.73
N GLU A 250 42.68 25.79 19.43
CA GLU A 250 41.27 26.16 19.21
C GLU A 250 40.66 25.44 18.00
N ILE A 251 41.43 25.27 16.93
CA ILE A 251 41.01 24.48 15.75
C ILE A 251 40.74 23.03 16.15
N ALA A 252 41.66 22.40 16.88
CA ALA A 252 41.51 21.03 17.34
C ALA A 252 40.30 20.86 18.27
N GLU A 253 40.08 21.81 19.18
CA GLU A 253 38.93 21.80 20.08
C GLU A 253 37.60 21.97 19.34
N LEU A 254 37.50 22.95 18.44
CA LEU A 254 36.29 23.21 17.67
C LEU A 254 35.90 22.00 16.82
N VAL A 255 36.84 21.50 16.01
CA VAL A 255 36.58 20.38 15.10
C VAL A 255 36.37 19.08 15.88
N GLY A 256 37.14 18.84 16.95
CA GLY A 256 37.00 17.66 17.79
C GLY A 256 35.64 17.60 18.47
N ASN A 257 35.15 18.71 19.01
CA ASN A 257 33.82 18.77 19.64
C ASN A 257 32.69 18.53 18.63
N ARG A 258 32.82 19.03 17.40
CA ARG A 258 31.83 18.77 16.33
C ARG A 258 31.87 17.35 15.82
N ALA A 259 33.07 16.82 15.60
CA ALA A 259 33.28 15.42 15.26
C ALA A 259 32.65 14.53 16.33
N LYS A 260 32.74 14.87 17.63
CA LYS A 260 32.06 14.13 18.70
C LYS A 260 30.53 14.18 18.59
N ALA A 261 29.97 15.36 18.33
CA ALA A 261 28.54 15.62 18.37
C ALA A 261 27.77 15.08 17.16
N LYS A 262 28.40 15.05 15.98
CA LYS A 262 27.78 14.60 14.74
C LYS A 262 28.19 13.14 14.48
N GLU A 263 27.28 12.19 14.64
CA GLU A 263 27.53 10.78 14.34
C GLU A 263 27.32 10.47 12.86
N VAL A 264 28.11 9.54 12.31
CA VAL A 264 27.90 8.99 10.96
C VAL A 264 26.87 7.85 11.08
N ARG A 265 25.58 8.20 11.04
CA ARG A 265 24.45 7.25 11.08
C ARG A 265 23.36 7.66 10.09
N PHE A 266 23.59 7.42 8.82
CA PHE A 266 22.62 7.66 7.78
C PHE A 266 21.76 6.42 7.55
N LEU A 267 22.38 5.26 7.37
CA LEU A 267 21.68 4.04 6.97
C LEU A 267 20.90 3.42 8.11
N GLY A 268 21.46 3.41 9.31
CA GLY A 268 20.73 2.99 10.50
C GLY A 268 19.39 3.74 10.62
N ASN A 269 19.41 5.07 10.50
CA ASN A 269 18.22 5.91 10.61
C ASN A 269 17.22 5.64 9.48
N HIS A 270 17.68 5.54 8.22
CA HIS A 270 16.80 5.25 7.08
C HIS A 270 16.17 3.85 7.16
N VAL A 271 16.93 2.83 7.56
CA VAL A 271 16.44 1.45 7.73
C VAL A 271 15.41 1.39 8.86
N GLU A 272 15.67 2.05 9.99
CA GLU A 272 14.71 2.11 11.11
C GLU A 272 13.43 2.85 10.72
N GLU A 273 13.53 3.98 10.02
CA GLU A 273 12.36 4.72 9.54
C GLU A 273 11.54 3.88 8.53
N ALA A 274 12.22 3.17 7.62
CA ALA A 274 11.58 2.27 6.68
C ALA A 274 10.87 1.10 7.38
N LYS A 275 11.48 0.49 8.40
CA LYS A 275 10.88 -0.55 9.25
C LYS A 275 9.65 -0.03 10.00
N LYS A 276 9.73 1.17 10.59
CA LYS A 276 8.60 1.82 11.29
C LYS A 276 7.43 2.07 10.34
N LYS A 277 7.71 2.53 9.13
CA LYS A 277 6.66 2.77 8.13
C LYS A 277 6.07 1.45 7.58
N ALA A 278 6.88 0.40 7.39
CA ALA A 278 6.41 -0.93 6.99
C ALA A 278 5.50 -1.57 8.05
N SER A 279 5.86 -1.44 9.34
CA SER A 279 4.98 -1.89 10.43
C SER A 279 3.68 -1.07 10.51
N GLY A 280 3.75 0.24 10.24
CA GLY A 280 2.57 1.10 10.07
C GLY A 280 1.65 0.65 8.94
N LEU A 281 2.20 0.18 7.81
CA LEU A 281 1.40 -0.41 6.72
C LEU A 281 0.69 -1.69 7.15
N ARG A 282 1.37 -2.60 7.88
CA ARG A 282 0.72 -3.80 8.44
C ARG A 282 -0.42 -3.44 9.40
N GLN A 283 -0.26 -2.39 10.19
CA GLN A 283 -1.33 -1.91 11.09
C GLN A 283 -2.51 -1.33 10.31
N LYS A 284 -2.26 -0.49 9.29
CA LYS A 284 -3.31 0.04 8.42
C LYS A 284 -4.04 -1.08 7.68
N TRP A 285 -3.29 -2.04 7.14
CA TRP A 285 -3.83 -3.22 6.48
C TRP A 285 -4.74 -4.01 7.41
N LYS A 286 -4.30 -4.29 8.64
CA LYS A 286 -5.14 -4.95 9.65
C LYS A 286 -6.44 -4.19 9.90
N LYS A 287 -6.45 -2.86 9.85
CA LYS A 287 -7.69 -2.07 9.99
C LYS A 287 -8.62 -2.27 8.78
N VAL A 288 -8.08 -2.16 7.56
CA VAL A 288 -8.84 -2.34 6.30
C VAL A 288 -9.39 -3.78 6.18
N THR A 289 -8.59 -4.79 6.52
CA THR A 289 -9.02 -6.19 6.42
C THR A 289 -9.93 -6.63 7.56
N HIS A 290 -9.84 -5.96 8.72
CA HIS A 290 -10.69 -6.24 9.85
C HIS A 290 -12.07 -5.63 9.61
N VAL A 291 -12.86 -6.33 8.79
CA VAL A 291 -14.29 -6.12 8.72
C VAL A 291 -14.83 -6.29 10.13
N PRO A 292 -15.47 -5.27 10.74
CA PRO A 292 -15.96 -5.38 12.10
C PRO A 292 -16.83 -6.64 12.18
N ARG A 293 -16.50 -7.57 13.10
CA ARG A 293 -17.28 -8.80 13.30
C ARG A 293 -18.78 -8.52 13.44
N LYS A 294 -19.14 -7.32 13.93
CA LYS A 294 -20.50 -6.82 13.99
C LYS A 294 -21.15 -6.75 12.60
N VAL A 295 -20.47 -6.20 11.59
CA VAL A 295 -20.97 -6.09 10.20
C VAL A 295 -21.15 -7.47 9.57
N LEU A 296 -20.19 -8.39 9.74
CA LEU A 296 -20.33 -9.78 9.27
C LEU A 296 -21.45 -10.54 9.97
N ARG A 297 -21.70 -10.26 11.26
CA ARG A 297 -22.83 -10.83 12.00
C ARG A 297 -24.17 -10.23 11.55
N LEU A 298 -24.23 -8.93 11.30
CA LEU A 298 -25.43 -8.21 10.87
C LEU A 298 -25.90 -8.65 9.48
N THR A 299 -24.98 -8.77 8.53
CA THR A 299 -25.24 -9.18 7.15
C THR A 299 -25.56 -10.67 6.99
N GLY A 300 -25.48 -11.46 8.06
CA GLY A 300 -25.67 -12.92 7.99
C GLY A 300 -24.51 -13.67 7.34
N LEU A 301 -23.51 -12.96 6.79
CA LEU A 301 -22.31 -13.52 6.17
C LEU A 301 -21.50 -14.40 7.14
N GLY A 302 -21.56 -14.11 8.44
CA GLY A 302 -20.89 -14.90 9.48
C GLY A 302 -21.33 -16.38 9.54
N ARG A 303 -22.46 -16.75 8.92
CA ARG A 303 -22.92 -18.14 8.83
C ARG A 303 -22.11 -18.96 7.82
N TRP A 304 -21.45 -18.29 6.87
CA TRP A 304 -20.61 -18.92 5.85
C TRP A 304 -19.15 -19.09 6.30
N VAL A 305 -18.67 -18.27 7.24
CA VAL A 305 -17.36 -18.43 7.88
C VAL A 305 -17.46 -19.51 8.98
N LYS A 306 -17.57 -20.79 8.61
CA LYS A 306 -17.40 -21.87 9.60
C LYS A 306 -15.92 -21.93 9.98
N ARG A 307 -15.58 -21.40 11.17
CA ARG A 307 -14.25 -21.60 11.79
C ARG A 307 -14.05 -23.10 12.02
N ARG A 308 -13.28 -23.76 11.16
CA ARG A 308 -12.65 -25.03 11.51
C ARG A 308 -11.58 -24.72 12.56
N LYS A 309 -11.87 -25.02 13.82
CA LYS A 309 -10.78 -25.19 14.80
C LYS A 309 -9.96 -26.38 14.34
N ASN A 310 -8.72 -26.16 13.94
CA ASN A 310 -7.77 -27.22 13.69
C ASN A 310 -7.48 -27.87 15.06
N PRO A 311 -7.93 -29.12 15.33
CA PRO A 311 -7.86 -29.71 16.66
C PRO A 311 -6.42 -29.98 17.13
N LYS A 312 -5.43 -29.85 16.25
CA LYS A 312 -4.02 -30.19 16.54
C LYS A 312 -3.16 -29.00 16.99
N THR A 313 -3.48 -27.77 16.59
CA THR A 313 -2.61 -26.61 16.88
C THR A 313 -3.17 -25.69 17.97
N GLY A 314 -4.47 -25.73 18.26
CA GLY A 314 -5.09 -24.82 19.25
C GLY A 314 -5.12 -23.35 18.83
N ASP A 315 -4.27 -22.96 17.87
CA ASP A 315 -4.26 -21.67 17.23
C ASP A 315 -5.51 -21.50 16.35
N GLU A 316 -6.19 -20.37 16.54
CA GLU A 316 -7.25 -19.91 15.66
C GLU A 316 -6.64 -19.49 14.32
N GLU A 317 -6.32 -20.44 13.45
CA GLU A 317 -6.10 -20.10 12.04
C GLU A 317 -7.36 -19.39 11.52
N GLU A 318 -7.18 -18.27 10.81
CA GLU A 318 -8.24 -17.65 10.04
C GLU A 318 -8.73 -18.68 9.02
N GLY A 319 -9.81 -19.37 9.39
CA GLY A 319 -10.29 -20.53 8.65
C GLY A 319 -10.59 -20.18 7.20
N SER A 320 -9.98 -20.95 6.29
CA SER A 320 -10.47 -21.10 4.93
C SER A 320 -11.97 -21.41 4.96
N PHE A 321 -12.72 -20.66 4.14
CA PHE A 321 -14.18 -20.69 4.07
C PHE A 321 -14.62 -22.07 3.54
N GLY A 322 -15.26 -22.87 4.38
CA GLY A 322 -15.67 -24.23 4.01
C GLY A 322 -16.81 -24.23 2.99
N THR A 323 -16.80 -25.25 2.12
CA THR A 323 -17.89 -25.65 1.23
C THR A 323 -19.21 -25.89 1.99
N PHE A 324 -20.32 -25.64 1.30
CA PHE A 324 -21.68 -25.56 1.84
C PHE A 324 -22.13 -26.90 2.45
N SER A 325 -22.07 -27.01 3.78
CA SER A 325 -22.64 -28.16 4.49
C SER A 325 -24.13 -27.93 4.75
N HIS A 326 -24.98 -28.48 3.88
CA HIS A 326 -26.46 -28.39 3.91
C HIS A 326 -27.16 -29.16 5.05
N GLY A 327 -26.43 -29.69 6.05
CA GLY A 327 -26.98 -30.63 7.04
C GLY A 327 -27.39 -30.07 8.40
N ALA A 328 -27.19 -28.78 8.69
CA ALA A 328 -27.53 -28.21 10.01
C ALA A 328 -28.90 -27.52 9.96
N VAL A 329 -29.83 -27.99 10.79
CA VAL A 329 -31.16 -27.40 11.01
C VAL A 329 -31.00 -25.89 11.23
N ALA A 330 -31.60 -25.10 10.34
CA ALA A 330 -31.42 -23.66 10.32
C ALA A 330 -32.05 -23.04 11.57
N GLU A 331 -31.22 -22.50 12.47
CA GLU A 331 -31.72 -21.59 13.51
C GLU A 331 -32.51 -20.44 12.86
N PRO A 332 -33.66 -20.07 13.45
CA PRO A 332 -34.56 -19.05 12.91
C PRO A 332 -33.77 -17.78 12.60
N ARG A 333 -33.93 -17.29 11.37
CA ARG A 333 -33.26 -16.08 10.89
C ARG A 333 -33.97 -14.87 11.50
N GLU A 334 -33.49 -14.43 12.66
CA GLU A 334 -33.92 -13.14 13.21
C GLU A 334 -33.56 -12.02 12.23
N LEU A 335 -34.55 -11.20 11.86
CA LEU A 335 -34.38 -10.02 11.01
C LEU A 335 -33.54 -8.99 11.76
N LYS A 336 -32.22 -9.00 11.58
CA LYS A 336 -31.33 -8.14 12.38
C LYS A 336 -31.48 -6.65 12.05
N TRP A 337 -31.95 -6.31 10.86
CA TRP A 337 -32.16 -4.94 10.43
C TRP A 337 -33.50 -4.35 10.90
N PHE A 338 -34.43 -5.18 11.37
CA PHE A 338 -35.73 -4.73 11.90
C PHE A 338 -36.10 -5.48 13.16
N ARG A 339 -36.15 -4.75 14.27
CA ARG A 339 -36.50 -5.32 15.57
C ARG A 339 -37.71 -4.59 16.13
N ILE A 340 -38.67 -5.34 16.64
CA ILE A 340 -39.82 -4.77 17.35
C ILE A 340 -39.45 -4.78 18.83
N ASP A 341 -39.04 -3.62 19.33
CA ASP A 341 -38.65 -3.40 20.72
C ASP A 341 -39.53 -2.29 21.29
N ILE A 342 -40.26 -2.59 22.36
CA ILE A 342 -41.10 -1.61 23.05
C ILE A 342 -40.18 -0.77 23.95
N GLY A 343 -40.13 0.55 23.72
CA GLY A 343 -39.40 1.48 24.59
C GLY A 343 -38.01 1.90 24.11
N CYS A 344 -37.67 1.72 22.83
CA CYS A 344 -36.39 2.17 22.24
C CYS A 344 -36.23 3.70 22.14
N GLY A 345 -37.24 4.48 22.54
CA GLY A 345 -37.25 5.93 22.33
C GLY A 345 -37.44 6.32 20.86
N ILE A 346 -37.34 7.62 20.58
CA ILE A 346 -37.34 8.16 19.21
C ILE A 346 -35.99 8.80 18.99
N GLY A 347 -35.22 8.32 18.02
CA GLY A 347 -33.87 8.82 17.78
C GLY A 347 -33.27 8.28 16.49
N ILE A 348 -32.26 9.00 15.98
CA ILE A 348 -31.42 8.57 14.88
C ILE A 348 -30.02 8.42 15.44
N GLU A 349 -29.48 7.21 15.38
CA GLU A 349 -28.14 6.89 15.84
C GLU A 349 -27.30 6.46 14.64
N THR A 350 -26.29 7.25 14.31
CA THR A 350 -25.31 6.92 13.27
C THR A 350 -24.23 6.03 13.89
N ALA A 351 -24.09 4.80 13.41
CA ALA A 351 -23.20 3.81 14.03
C ALA A 351 -21.74 3.88 13.53
N GLY A 352 -21.36 4.95 12.81
CA GLY A 352 -20.04 5.11 12.18
C GLY A 352 -19.20 6.22 12.82
N ASP A 353 -17.88 6.08 12.71
CA ASP A 353 -16.93 7.17 12.94
C ASP A 353 -17.21 8.30 11.92
N GLU A 354 -17.04 9.56 12.33
CA GLU A 354 -17.46 10.77 11.57
C GLU A 354 -16.93 10.86 10.12
N ASP A 355 -15.91 10.07 9.78
CA ASP A 355 -15.20 10.13 8.49
C ASP A 355 -15.64 9.10 7.42
N GLU A 356 -16.39 8.04 7.76
CA GLU A 356 -16.64 6.89 6.84
C GLU A 356 -18.02 6.87 6.13
N GLY A 357 -18.75 7.98 6.15
CA GLY A 357 -20.02 8.14 5.43
C GLY A 357 -21.27 7.86 6.26
N SER A 358 -22.44 8.23 5.73
CA SER A 358 -23.67 8.35 6.52
C SER A 358 -24.36 7.04 6.89
N PHE A 359 -23.87 5.87 6.51
CA PHE A 359 -24.52 4.57 6.75
C PHE A 359 -23.57 3.58 7.45
N PRO A 360 -24.07 2.69 8.32
CA PRO A 360 -25.48 2.41 8.63
C PRO A 360 -26.10 3.38 9.63
N VAL A 361 -27.38 3.69 9.43
CA VAL A 361 -28.17 4.55 10.33
C VAL A 361 -29.17 3.69 11.09
N GLN A 362 -29.16 3.74 12.41
CA GLN A 362 -30.21 3.14 13.23
C GLN A 362 -31.30 4.18 13.48
N ILE A 363 -32.50 3.87 13.04
CA ILE A 363 -33.71 4.65 13.29
C ILE A 363 -34.48 3.95 14.40
N HIS A 364 -34.53 4.58 15.56
CA HIS A 364 -35.31 4.13 16.71
C HIS A 364 -36.68 4.82 16.67
N GLY A 365 -37.73 4.01 16.60
CA GLY A 365 -39.11 4.40 16.83
C GLY A 365 -39.62 3.82 18.14
N PHE A 366 -40.77 4.32 18.61
CA PHE A 366 -41.35 3.92 19.90
C PHE A 366 -41.56 2.40 20.08
N LEU A 367 -41.83 1.70 18.97
CA LEU A 367 -42.12 0.25 18.93
C LEU A 367 -41.16 -0.56 18.06
N PHE A 368 -40.21 0.07 17.39
CA PHE A 368 -39.32 -0.64 16.48
C PHE A 368 -37.96 0.06 16.38
N SER A 369 -36.91 -0.72 16.13
CA SER A 369 -35.60 -0.23 15.72
C SER A 369 -35.30 -0.78 14.33
N CYS A 370 -34.98 0.11 13.40
CA CYS A 370 -34.66 -0.23 12.01
C CYS A 370 -33.25 0.24 11.67
N THR A 371 -32.39 -0.67 11.23
CA THR A 371 -31.05 -0.34 10.74
C THR A 371 -31.08 -0.19 9.23
N VAL A 372 -30.96 1.05 8.76
CA VAL A 372 -30.83 1.40 7.36
C VAL A 372 -29.39 1.16 6.92
N LEU A 373 -29.21 0.38 5.86
CA LEU A 373 -27.91 -0.09 5.40
C LEU A 373 -27.37 0.72 4.22
N SER A 374 -28.26 1.22 3.36
CA SER A 374 -27.93 2.02 2.19
C SER A 374 -29.14 2.90 1.78
N PRO A 375 -28.97 3.85 0.84
CA PRO A 375 -30.07 4.62 0.25
C PRO A 375 -31.14 3.76 -0.43
N GLU A 376 -30.76 2.67 -1.09
CA GLU A 376 -31.68 1.72 -1.73
C GLU A 376 -32.55 0.99 -0.71
N HIS A 377 -31.98 0.65 0.45
CA HIS A 377 -32.74 0.09 1.56
C HIS A 377 -33.85 1.06 2.03
N VAL A 378 -33.55 2.37 2.10
CA VAL A 378 -34.56 3.39 2.42
C VAL A 378 -35.70 3.37 1.40
N GLN A 379 -35.39 3.26 0.11
CA GLN A 379 -36.41 3.23 -0.95
C GLN A 379 -37.35 2.02 -0.81
N LEU A 380 -36.80 0.83 -0.52
CA LEU A 380 -37.60 -0.37 -0.23
C LEU A 380 -38.47 -0.22 1.02
N LEU A 381 -37.92 0.34 2.10
CA LEU A 381 -38.67 0.60 3.33
C LEU A 381 -39.81 1.59 3.09
N VAL A 382 -39.53 2.68 2.37
CA VAL A 382 -40.55 3.67 1.98
C VAL A 382 -41.63 3.04 1.11
N SER A 383 -41.28 2.14 0.19
CA SER A 383 -42.27 1.40 -0.61
C SER A 383 -43.20 0.57 0.30
N ILE A 384 -42.68 -0.17 1.28
CA ILE A 384 -43.53 -0.93 2.21
C ILE A 384 -44.42 -0.02 3.06
N VAL A 385 -43.83 1.04 3.63
CA VAL A 385 -44.56 1.99 4.49
C VAL A 385 -45.66 2.71 3.72
N THR A 386 -45.45 3.04 2.45
CA THR A 386 -46.47 3.68 1.60
C THR A 386 -47.50 2.68 1.05
N GLY A 387 -47.09 1.45 0.76
CA GLY A 387 -47.95 0.40 0.23
C GLY A 387 -49.00 -0.12 1.21
N ILE A 388 -48.70 -0.19 2.52
CA ILE A 388 -49.65 -0.67 3.54
C ILE A 388 -50.90 0.24 3.67
N PRO A 389 -50.78 1.57 3.88
CA PRO A 389 -51.93 2.46 3.91
C PRO A 389 -52.70 2.45 2.59
N LEU A 390 -52.00 2.35 1.46
CA LEU A 390 -52.61 2.29 0.15
C LEU A 390 -53.47 1.02 -0.03
N LEU A 391 -52.98 -0.12 0.47
CA LEU A 391 -53.73 -1.38 0.49
C LEU A 391 -54.98 -1.29 1.38
N ILE A 392 -54.87 -0.66 2.56
CA ILE A 392 -56.03 -0.46 3.45
C ILE A 392 -57.05 0.46 2.78
N LEU A 393 -56.59 1.55 2.18
CA LEU A 393 -57.43 2.53 1.50
C LEU A 393 -58.13 1.91 0.29
N SER A 394 -57.44 1.06 -0.49
CA SER A 394 -58.05 0.34 -1.62
C SER A 394 -59.10 -0.69 -1.16
N CYS A 395 -58.92 -1.30 0.02
CA CYS A 395 -59.90 -2.22 0.62
C CYS A 395 -61.18 -1.49 1.09
N VAL A 396 -61.05 -0.29 1.65
CA VAL A 396 -62.17 0.44 2.28
C VAL A 396 -62.89 1.36 1.30
N ALA A 397 -62.15 2.11 0.49
CA ALA A 397 -62.70 3.21 -0.31
C ALA A 397 -63.30 2.75 -1.66
N VAL A 398 -62.81 1.64 -2.22
CA VAL A 398 -63.23 1.17 -3.55
C VAL A 398 -64.02 -0.12 -3.37
N ARG A 399 -65.35 -0.10 -3.50
CA ARG A 399 -66.21 -1.26 -3.14
C ARG A 399 -66.48 -2.24 -4.28
N GLU A 400 -66.57 -1.78 -5.52
CA GLU A 400 -67.02 -2.63 -6.65
C GLU A 400 -65.92 -2.99 -7.66
N TYR A 401 -64.93 -2.13 -7.89
CA TYR A 401 -63.83 -2.36 -8.86
C TYR A 401 -62.53 -2.88 -8.22
N SER A 402 -62.52 -3.05 -6.90
CA SER A 402 -61.32 -3.09 -6.05
C SER A 402 -60.56 -4.41 -5.98
N ARG A 403 -61.20 -5.56 -6.19
CA ARG A 403 -60.57 -6.83 -5.77
C ARG A 403 -59.24 -7.08 -6.48
N ALA A 404 -59.21 -6.89 -7.79
CA ALA A 404 -57.99 -7.12 -8.55
C ALA A 404 -56.93 -6.02 -8.36
N LEU A 405 -57.33 -4.75 -8.21
CA LEU A 405 -56.41 -3.66 -7.83
C LEU A 405 -55.75 -3.96 -6.48
N THR A 406 -56.56 -4.31 -5.48
CA THR A 406 -56.13 -4.70 -4.14
C THR A 406 -55.23 -5.94 -4.17
N CYS A 407 -55.57 -6.96 -4.98
CA CYS A 407 -54.71 -8.13 -5.17
C CYS A 407 -53.34 -7.76 -5.78
N SER A 408 -53.31 -6.90 -6.81
CA SER A 408 -52.05 -6.45 -7.41
C SER A 408 -51.17 -5.69 -6.40
N ILE A 409 -51.76 -4.77 -5.62
CA ILE A 409 -51.03 -4.04 -4.56
C ILE A 409 -50.51 -5.01 -3.50
N ALA A 410 -51.31 -5.99 -3.08
CA ALA A 410 -50.90 -7.00 -2.11
C ALA A 410 -49.74 -7.87 -2.63
N VAL A 411 -49.78 -8.28 -3.91
CA VAL A 411 -48.68 -9.03 -4.55
C VAL A 411 -47.43 -8.17 -4.65
N ALA A 412 -47.54 -6.90 -5.07
CA ALA A 412 -46.41 -5.98 -5.13
C ALA A 412 -45.77 -5.78 -3.74
N LEU A 413 -46.58 -5.54 -2.70
CA LEU A 413 -46.11 -5.39 -1.32
C LEU A 413 -45.42 -6.65 -0.80
N LEU A 414 -45.94 -7.84 -1.10
CA LEU A 414 -45.32 -9.11 -0.74
C LEU A 414 -43.97 -9.29 -1.46
N CYS A 415 -43.91 -8.96 -2.76
CA CYS A 415 -42.68 -9.02 -3.53
C CYS A 415 -41.63 -8.03 -3.00
N THR A 416 -42.02 -6.79 -2.70
CA THR A 416 -41.13 -5.79 -2.09
C THR A 416 -40.62 -6.28 -0.73
N SER A 417 -41.47 -6.87 0.10
CA SER A 417 -41.08 -7.43 1.40
C SER A 417 -40.06 -8.55 1.26
N PHE A 418 -40.20 -9.38 0.23
CA PHE A 418 -39.25 -10.45 -0.07
C PHE A 418 -37.92 -9.90 -0.62
N VAL A 419 -37.96 -8.91 -1.51
CA VAL A 419 -36.76 -8.24 -2.02
C VAL A 419 -36.01 -7.53 -0.89
N LEU A 420 -36.75 -6.87 0.01
CA LEU A 420 -36.20 -6.27 1.21
C LEU A 420 -35.53 -7.30 2.13
N TYR A 421 -36.10 -8.50 2.21
CA TYR A 421 -35.49 -9.61 2.95
C TYR A 421 -34.15 -10.05 2.32
N ASP A 422 -34.09 -10.15 0.99
CA ASP A 422 -32.92 -10.60 0.24
C ASP A 422 -31.85 -9.50 0.05
N PHE A 423 -32.24 -8.23 0.21
CA PHE A 423 -31.39 -7.05 0.04
C PHE A 423 -30.07 -7.13 0.83
N LEU A 424 -30.08 -7.82 1.98
CA LEU A 424 -28.90 -8.05 2.80
C LEU A 424 -27.76 -8.73 2.03
N GLU A 425 -28.06 -9.67 1.13
CA GLU A 425 -27.04 -10.37 0.36
C GLU A 425 -26.44 -9.47 -0.72
N ILE A 426 -27.25 -8.62 -1.35
CA ILE A 426 -26.80 -7.65 -2.36
C ILE A 426 -25.89 -6.59 -1.73
N ASP A 427 -26.33 -5.99 -0.62
CA ASP A 427 -25.54 -5.00 0.12
C ASP A 427 -24.22 -5.61 0.64
N ALA A 428 -24.27 -6.86 1.11
CA ALA A 428 -23.08 -7.60 1.50
C ALA A 428 -22.05 -7.74 0.36
N VAL A 429 -22.50 -8.09 -0.85
CA VAL A 429 -21.62 -8.19 -2.02
C VAL A 429 -21.02 -6.83 -2.36
N GLN A 430 -21.82 -5.77 -2.45
CA GLN A 430 -21.35 -4.42 -2.78
C GLN A 430 -20.30 -3.91 -1.77
N ARG A 431 -20.52 -4.14 -0.47
CA ARG A 431 -19.54 -3.79 0.56
C ARG A 431 -18.22 -4.54 0.41
N MET A 432 -18.27 -5.83 0.04
CA MET A 432 -17.05 -6.59 -0.24
C MET A 432 -16.29 -6.00 -1.43
N GLU A 433 -16.97 -5.48 -2.45
CA GLU A 433 -16.31 -4.82 -3.58
C GLU A 433 -15.58 -3.56 -3.19
N ILE A 434 -16.26 -2.68 -2.44
CA ILE A 434 -15.66 -1.44 -1.93
C ILE A 434 -14.42 -1.78 -1.10
N GLN A 435 -14.53 -2.76 -0.21
CA GLN A 435 -13.38 -3.23 0.59
C GLN A 435 -12.24 -3.77 -0.28
N ILE A 436 -12.54 -4.53 -1.33
CA ILE A 436 -11.50 -5.03 -2.25
C ILE A 436 -10.84 -3.87 -3.00
N GLN A 437 -11.59 -2.86 -3.42
CA GLN A 437 -11.03 -1.66 -4.06
C GLN A 437 -10.10 -0.90 -3.11
N GLU A 438 -10.49 -0.73 -1.84
CA GLU A 438 -9.65 -0.13 -0.80
C GLU A 438 -8.38 -0.96 -0.55
N MET A 439 -8.51 -2.29 -0.49
CA MET A 439 -7.38 -3.21 -0.36
C MET A 439 -6.45 -3.13 -1.58
N GLN A 440 -6.97 -3.04 -2.80
CA GLN A 440 -6.18 -2.88 -4.02
C GLN A 440 -5.43 -1.54 -4.03
N ALA A 441 -6.07 -0.46 -3.62
CA ALA A 441 -5.41 0.84 -3.45
C ALA A 441 -4.28 0.76 -2.41
N ALA A 442 -4.48 0.04 -1.32
CA ALA A 442 -3.44 -0.22 -0.33
C ALA A 442 -2.27 -1.05 -0.90
N VAL A 443 -2.54 -2.08 -1.71
CA VAL A 443 -1.50 -2.84 -2.41
C VAL A 443 -0.70 -1.96 -3.36
N ALA A 444 -1.35 -1.12 -4.16
CA ALA A 444 -0.68 -0.19 -5.07
C ALA A 444 0.26 0.77 -4.31
N MET A 445 -0.17 1.29 -3.15
CA MET A 445 0.68 2.11 -2.29
C MET A 445 1.90 1.34 -1.75
N VAL A 446 1.76 0.06 -1.41
CA VAL A 446 2.89 -0.78 -0.96
C VAL A 446 3.84 -1.09 -2.12
N GLN A 447 3.34 -1.37 -3.31
CA GLN A 447 4.16 -1.60 -4.50
C GLN A 447 4.99 -0.37 -4.87
N GLN A 448 4.38 0.81 -4.94
CA GLN A 448 5.11 2.06 -5.16
C GLN A 448 6.21 2.28 -4.11
N ARG A 449 5.95 1.89 -2.87
CA ARG A 449 6.93 1.99 -1.78
C ARG A 449 8.07 0.99 -1.93
N ARG A 450 7.79 -0.23 -2.40
CA ARG A 450 8.79 -1.24 -2.74
C ARG A 450 9.72 -0.73 -3.84
N GLU A 451 9.19 -0.11 -4.89
CA GLU A 451 9.98 0.47 -5.98
C GLU A 451 10.94 1.56 -5.48
N ARG A 452 10.45 2.52 -4.68
CA ARG A 452 11.31 3.55 -4.07
C ARG A 452 12.40 2.96 -3.17
N MET A 453 12.09 1.86 -2.49
CA MET A 453 13.05 1.15 -1.65
C MET A 453 14.12 0.46 -2.48
N LEU A 454 13.75 -0.15 -3.61
CA LEU A 454 14.68 -0.74 -4.56
C LEU A 454 15.60 0.33 -5.18
N GLU A 455 15.03 1.46 -5.61
CA GLU A 455 15.81 2.58 -6.14
C GLU A 455 16.81 3.11 -5.10
N PHE A 456 16.37 3.30 -3.86
CA PHE A 456 17.23 3.71 -2.76
C PHE A 456 18.37 2.70 -2.51
N PHE A 457 18.07 1.40 -2.50
CA PHE A 457 19.10 0.38 -2.31
C PHE A 457 20.07 0.25 -3.49
N GLY A 458 19.61 0.54 -4.70
CA GLY A 458 20.49 0.67 -5.87
C GLY A 458 21.52 1.77 -5.68
N LYS A 459 21.06 2.99 -5.34
CA LYS A 459 21.94 4.14 -5.04
C LYS A 459 22.87 3.85 -3.85
N LEU A 460 22.34 3.17 -2.83
CA LEU A 460 23.13 2.79 -1.67
C LEU A 460 24.30 1.86 -2.02
N HIS A 461 24.12 0.94 -2.96
CA HIS A 461 25.20 0.05 -3.35
C HIS A 461 26.36 0.82 -3.99
N GLN A 462 26.05 1.76 -4.88
CA GLN A 462 27.05 2.66 -5.48
C GLN A 462 27.78 3.49 -4.43
N LEU A 463 27.03 4.02 -3.45
CA LEU A 463 27.59 4.75 -2.32
C LEU A 463 28.49 3.87 -1.44
N ALA A 464 28.09 2.63 -1.19
CA ALA A 464 28.89 1.68 -0.41
C ALA A 464 30.23 1.38 -1.09
N ASP A 465 30.23 1.22 -2.42
CA ASP A 465 31.45 1.06 -3.21
C ASP A 465 32.33 2.31 -3.14
N LEU A 466 31.74 3.52 -3.21
CA LEU A 466 32.46 4.77 -3.02
C LEU A 466 33.14 4.81 -1.65
N TRP A 467 32.40 4.53 -0.57
CA TRP A 467 32.96 4.51 0.77
C TRP A 467 34.04 3.44 0.95
N LEU A 468 33.81 2.23 0.44
CA LEU A 468 34.73 1.11 0.60
C LEU A 468 36.03 1.30 -0.17
N TYR A 469 35.96 1.79 -1.41
CA TYR A 469 37.10 1.84 -2.31
C TYR A 469 37.78 3.20 -2.39
N ARG A 470 37.13 4.27 -1.93
CA ARG A 470 37.68 5.64 -1.95
C ARG A 470 37.83 6.21 -0.56
N THR A 471 36.73 6.33 0.18
CA THR A 471 36.71 7.13 1.41
C THR A 471 37.44 6.44 2.57
N LEU A 472 37.19 5.14 2.80
CA LEU A 472 37.82 4.38 3.88
C LEU A 472 39.35 4.27 3.74
N PRO A 473 39.93 3.88 2.59
CA PRO A 473 41.38 3.83 2.43
C PRO A 473 42.06 5.19 2.70
N ARG A 474 41.40 6.30 2.33
CA ARG A 474 41.89 7.66 2.59
C ARG A 474 41.82 8.01 4.08
N LEU A 475 40.74 7.65 4.76
CA LEU A 475 40.62 7.83 6.22
C LEU A 475 41.63 6.98 6.99
N GLU A 476 41.90 5.75 6.55
CA GLU A 476 42.96 4.90 7.11
C GLU A 476 44.34 5.52 6.92
N PHE A 477 44.62 6.05 5.73
CA PHE A 477 45.87 6.75 5.44
C PHE A 477 46.04 7.99 6.32
N MET A 478 45.03 8.84 6.39
CA MET A 478 45.05 10.04 7.23
C MET A 478 45.15 9.71 8.72
N LYS A 479 44.52 8.63 9.18
CA LYS A 479 44.67 8.14 10.56
C LYS A 479 46.13 7.79 10.86
N MET A 480 46.77 6.97 10.03
CA MET A 480 48.18 6.60 10.21
C MET A 480 49.09 7.84 10.23
N LEU A 481 48.87 8.81 9.34
CA LEU A 481 49.64 10.06 9.34
C LEU A 481 49.40 10.89 10.61
N SER A 482 48.17 10.90 11.12
CA SER A 482 47.82 11.58 12.36
C SER A 482 48.45 10.92 13.60
N GLU A 483 48.56 9.59 13.62
CA GLU A 483 49.26 8.83 14.67
C GLU A 483 50.76 9.13 14.62
N SER A 484 51.37 9.13 13.44
CA SER A 484 52.77 9.52 13.26
C SER A 484 53.04 10.96 13.68
N LEU A 485 52.12 11.89 13.41
CA LEU A 485 52.22 13.27 13.87
C LEU A 485 52.13 13.38 15.40
N GLN A 486 51.34 12.53 16.05
CA GLN A 486 51.28 12.46 17.51
C GLN A 486 52.55 11.90 18.14
N ASP A 487 53.24 11.00 17.44
CA ASP A 487 54.48 10.37 17.91
C ASP A 487 55.74 11.20 17.59
N ALA A 488 55.66 12.15 16.64
CA ALA A 488 56.77 13.02 16.28
C ALA A 488 57.25 13.86 17.48
N GLU A 489 58.56 14.12 17.57
CA GLU A 489 59.13 14.99 18.61
C GLU A 489 58.67 16.45 18.43
N ASP A 490 58.63 17.20 19.53
CA ASP A 490 58.19 18.61 19.56
C ASP A 490 58.96 19.49 18.54
N ALA A 491 60.25 19.22 18.34
CA ALA A 491 61.12 19.97 17.43
C ALA A 491 60.84 19.67 15.94
N ASP A 492 60.41 18.45 15.62
CA ASP A 492 60.24 17.99 14.23
C ASP A 492 58.78 18.06 13.76
N MET A 493 57.82 18.19 14.69
CA MET A 493 56.39 18.15 14.38
C MET A 493 55.95 19.15 13.31
N ALA A 494 56.44 20.39 13.36
CA ALA A 494 56.06 21.42 12.38
C ALA A 494 56.54 21.07 10.96
N LYS A 495 57.76 20.54 10.84
CA LYS A 495 58.34 20.10 9.58
C LYS A 495 57.59 18.86 9.05
N HIS A 496 57.30 17.91 9.93
CA HIS A 496 56.54 16.69 9.60
C HIS A 496 55.13 17.02 9.10
N LEU A 497 54.44 17.94 9.76
CA LEU A 497 53.13 18.42 9.35
C LEU A 497 53.14 19.04 7.95
N GLN A 498 54.14 19.89 7.66
CA GLN A 498 54.27 20.50 6.33
C GLN A 498 54.53 19.47 5.25
N GLU A 499 55.37 18.46 5.53
CA GLU A 499 55.61 17.35 4.62
C GLU A 499 54.32 16.55 4.37
N ILE A 500 53.58 16.20 5.42
CA ILE A 500 52.27 15.53 5.32
C ILE A 500 51.33 16.32 4.42
N VAL A 501 51.11 17.61 4.70
CA VAL A 501 50.18 18.47 3.94
C VAL A 501 50.56 18.52 2.46
N ALA A 502 51.85 18.68 2.16
CA ALA A 502 52.34 18.75 0.79
C ALA A 502 52.16 17.43 0.03
N LYS A 503 52.48 16.29 0.67
CA LYS A 503 52.36 14.98 0.04
C LYS A 503 50.91 14.56 -0.14
N VAL A 504 50.07 14.73 0.89
CA VAL A 504 48.64 14.43 0.82
C VAL A 504 47.98 15.30 -0.24
N GLY A 505 48.34 16.58 -0.37
CA GLY A 505 47.83 17.44 -1.45
C GLY A 505 48.10 16.87 -2.86
N ILE A 506 49.32 16.38 -3.11
CA ILE A 506 49.67 15.74 -4.39
C ILE A 506 48.82 14.49 -4.65
N LEU A 507 48.55 13.70 -3.61
CA LEU A 507 47.71 12.51 -3.70
C LEU A 507 46.28 12.90 -4.05
N GLU A 508 45.73 13.88 -3.35
CA GLU A 508 44.35 14.37 -3.53
C GLU A 508 44.11 14.92 -4.95
N ASP A 509 45.04 15.68 -5.50
CA ASP A 509 44.96 16.21 -6.87
C ASP A 509 44.94 15.09 -7.94
N SER A 510 45.58 13.95 -7.62
CA SER A 510 45.62 12.79 -8.51
C SER A 510 44.34 11.96 -8.51
N LEU A 511 43.46 12.14 -7.52
CA LEU A 511 42.20 11.41 -7.42
C LEU A 511 41.23 11.80 -8.54
N MET A 512 40.37 10.86 -8.89
CA MET A 512 39.24 11.14 -9.78
C MET A 512 38.18 12.00 -9.08
N PRO A 513 37.44 12.85 -9.80
CA PRO A 513 36.35 13.62 -9.21
C PRO A 513 35.22 12.69 -8.72
N LEU A 514 34.47 13.13 -7.70
CA LEU A 514 33.38 12.35 -7.10
C LEU A 514 32.32 11.90 -8.11
N SER A 515 31.99 12.75 -9.08
CA SER A 515 31.02 12.43 -10.14
C SER A 515 31.40 11.20 -10.98
N ALA A 516 32.70 10.92 -11.15
CA ALA A 516 33.16 9.73 -11.86
C ALA A 516 32.93 8.44 -11.06
N TRP A 517 32.83 8.53 -9.72
CA TRP A 517 32.57 7.38 -8.84
C TRP A 517 31.10 7.01 -8.74
N GLU A 518 30.23 8.02 -8.82
CA GLU A 518 28.78 7.86 -8.83
C GLU A 518 28.30 7.24 -10.16
N SER A 519 28.93 7.62 -11.27
CA SER A 519 28.63 7.02 -12.57
C SER A 519 29.09 5.56 -12.66
N ASP A 520 28.33 4.72 -13.35
CA ASP A 520 28.73 3.34 -13.72
C ASP A 520 29.88 3.31 -14.77
N GLN A 521 30.56 4.43 -15.01
CA GLN A 521 31.71 4.52 -15.91
C GLN A 521 32.94 3.75 -15.41
N MET A 522 33.02 3.51 -14.09
CA MET A 522 34.12 2.79 -13.47
C MET A 522 33.74 1.36 -13.12
N SER A 523 34.45 0.39 -13.71
CA SER A 523 34.35 -1.01 -13.30
C SER A 523 34.76 -1.19 -11.83
N ARG A 524 34.18 -2.20 -11.17
CA ARG A 524 34.49 -2.53 -9.77
C ARG A 524 35.97 -2.90 -9.59
N GLU A 525 36.58 -3.55 -10.57
CA GLU A 525 37.99 -3.90 -10.58
C GLU A 525 38.87 -2.65 -10.59
N THR A 526 38.49 -1.62 -11.34
CA THR A 526 39.19 -0.33 -11.34
C THR A 526 39.04 0.39 -10.01
N LYS A 527 37.83 0.44 -9.43
CA LYS A 527 37.58 1.01 -8.09
C LYS A 527 38.47 0.31 -7.05
N LYS A 528 38.51 -1.02 -7.07
CA LYS A 528 39.35 -1.84 -6.19
C LYS A 528 40.84 -1.60 -6.41
N GLY A 529 41.31 -1.51 -7.66
CA GLY A 529 42.70 -1.23 -7.96
C GLY A 529 43.18 0.13 -7.43
N LEU A 530 42.33 1.16 -7.48
CA LEU A 530 42.60 2.46 -6.86
C LEU A 530 42.67 2.35 -5.34
N ALA A 531 41.71 1.64 -4.73
CA ALA A 531 41.69 1.39 -3.29
C ALA A 531 42.98 0.68 -2.83
N ASP A 532 43.36 -0.40 -3.51
CA ASP A 532 44.55 -1.20 -3.21
C ASP A 532 45.84 -0.36 -3.30
N SER A 533 45.91 0.61 -4.22
CA SER A 533 47.03 1.54 -4.34
C SER A 533 47.14 2.49 -3.14
N ILE A 534 46.03 2.99 -2.59
CA ILE A 534 46.03 3.81 -1.38
C ILE A 534 46.32 2.94 -0.15
N THR A 535 45.65 1.79 -0.01
CA THR A 535 45.87 0.85 1.09
C THR A 535 47.30 0.31 1.12
N ARG A 536 48.02 0.30 -0.01
CA ARG A 536 49.45 -0.03 -0.01
C ARG A 536 50.28 0.95 0.83
N LEU A 537 49.89 2.24 0.86
CA LEU A 537 50.55 3.26 1.68
C LEU A 537 50.34 2.99 3.19
N THR A 538 49.19 2.43 3.57
CA THR A 538 48.85 2.15 4.99
C THR A 538 49.56 0.92 5.56
N ARG A 539 50.24 0.13 4.72
CA ARG A 539 51.00 -1.07 5.14
C ARG A 539 52.45 -0.78 5.53
N SER A 540 52.97 0.40 5.21
CA SER A 540 54.33 0.83 5.55
C SER A 540 54.34 1.78 6.74
N SER A 541 55.54 2.11 7.25
CA SER A 541 55.69 3.21 8.20
C SER A 541 55.20 4.53 7.57
N ALA A 542 54.80 5.52 8.36
CA ALA A 542 54.33 6.79 7.85
C ALA A 542 55.37 7.50 6.97
N ASP A 543 56.65 7.46 7.35
CA ASP A 543 57.74 8.06 6.57
C ASP A 543 57.94 7.36 5.23
N ASP A 544 57.88 6.03 5.21
CA ASP A 544 58.00 5.26 3.97
C ASP A 544 56.76 5.42 3.09
N ALA A 545 55.58 5.59 3.70
CA ALA A 545 54.35 5.90 3.00
C ALA A 545 54.46 7.28 2.32
N LEU A 546 54.91 8.32 3.03
CA LEU A 546 55.12 9.67 2.49
C LEU A 546 56.11 9.69 1.32
N LYS A 547 57.17 8.86 1.37
CA LYS A 547 58.11 8.68 0.24
C LYS A 547 57.47 8.00 -0.97
N GLN A 548 56.49 7.11 -0.75
CA GLN A 548 55.78 6.39 -1.82
C GLN A 548 54.63 7.19 -2.43
N VAL A 549 54.09 8.20 -1.75
CA VAL A 549 52.96 9.01 -2.22
C VAL A 549 53.14 9.53 -3.65
N PRO A 550 54.29 10.11 -4.08
CA PRO A 550 54.45 10.60 -5.44
C PRO A 550 54.32 9.51 -6.51
N THR A 551 54.82 8.30 -6.21
CA THR A 551 54.73 7.13 -7.09
C THR A 551 53.27 6.69 -7.23
N VAL A 552 52.56 6.55 -6.11
CA VAL A 552 51.14 6.18 -6.10
C VAL A 552 50.29 7.24 -6.81
N SER A 553 50.55 8.52 -6.58
CA SER A 553 49.82 9.63 -7.21
C SER A 553 50.00 9.63 -8.74
N LYS A 554 51.20 9.29 -9.22
CA LYS A 554 51.48 9.13 -10.65
C LYS A 554 50.67 7.97 -11.24
N GLU A 555 50.66 6.81 -10.59
CA GLU A 555 49.87 5.65 -11.02
C GLU A 555 48.36 5.99 -11.10
N MET A 556 47.83 6.70 -10.10
CA MET A 556 46.43 7.13 -10.07
C MET A 556 46.12 8.14 -11.17
N SER A 557 47.03 9.09 -11.44
CA SER A 557 46.90 10.06 -12.52
C SER A 557 46.89 9.38 -13.89
N GLU A 558 47.75 8.38 -14.10
CA GLU A 558 47.76 7.58 -15.34
C GLU A 558 46.45 6.81 -15.52
N MET A 559 45.90 6.25 -14.44
CA MET A 559 44.61 5.56 -14.47
C MET A 559 43.45 6.53 -14.77
N LYS A 560 43.46 7.72 -14.16
CA LYS A 560 42.52 8.82 -14.42
C LYS A 560 42.53 9.23 -15.89
N ILE A 561 43.71 9.39 -16.48
CA ILE A 561 43.86 9.72 -17.92
C ILE A 561 43.29 8.60 -18.79
N ARG A 562 43.58 7.32 -18.49
CA ARG A 562 43.07 6.17 -19.26
C ARG A 562 41.55 6.08 -19.22
N LEU A 563 40.93 6.32 -18.06
CA LEU A 563 39.48 6.29 -17.91
C LEU A 563 38.80 7.43 -18.66
N LEU A 564 39.37 8.64 -18.58
CA LEU A 564 38.84 9.80 -19.32
C LEU A 564 39.03 9.67 -20.84
N ALA A 565 40.01 8.87 -21.29
CA ALA A 565 40.25 8.60 -22.71
C ALA A 565 39.40 7.45 -23.26
N ALA A 566 38.79 6.62 -22.40
CA ALA A 566 37.97 5.51 -22.86
C ALA A 566 36.64 6.04 -23.43
N PRO A 567 36.18 5.57 -24.60
CA PRO A 567 34.87 5.93 -25.11
C PRO A 567 33.78 5.49 -24.11
N PRO A 568 32.68 6.26 -23.98
CA PRO A 568 31.59 5.90 -23.09
C PRO A 568 31.05 4.53 -23.47
N GLN A 569 31.13 3.57 -22.53
CA GLN A 569 30.59 2.23 -22.69
C GLN A 569 29.08 2.36 -22.93
N GLY A 570 28.63 2.12 -24.16
CA GLY A 570 27.22 2.26 -24.56
C GLY A 570 26.97 3.06 -25.84
N ALA A 571 27.99 3.66 -26.46
CA ALA A 571 27.83 4.42 -27.71
C ALA A 571 27.85 3.57 -29.01
N GLU A 572 28.00 2.24 -28.92
CA GLU A 572 28.09 1.32 -30.09
C GLU A 572 26.91 0.34 -30.23
N ALA A 573 25.77 0.60 -29.61
CA ALA A 573 24.55 -0.22 -29.76
C ALA A 573 23.47 0.49 -30.59
#